data_AF-A0AA86N2G9-F1
#
_entry.id   AF-A0AA86N2G9-F1
#
_cell.length_a   1.000
_cell.length_b   1.000
_cell.length_c   1.000
_cell.angle_alpha   90.00
_cell.angle_beta   90.00
_cell.angle_gamma   90.00
#
_symmetry.space_group_name_H-M   'P 1'
#
loop_
_entity.id
_entity.type
_entity.pdbx_description
1 polymer ?
#
loop_
_entity_poly.entity_id
_entity_poly.type
_entity_poly.pdbx_seq_one_letter_code
_entity_poly.pdbx_strand_id
1 'polypeptide(L)'
;MAATTSHTILSRDAQDATNRTVSKKILVAVDDSEQSARAVHYVGVLLRDTQDVAVTLFHVLKPMPRELLEHGGSEDPTVEDQLGRQLRKEQEAWVKEEGTIEYPILLKALQGLGKTGFPIERVTLKFGHERDIADTILDEARTGGYGTIVVSRHGTSGAKRLFGNGITEHVLREASGIAVWVLG
;
A
#
# COMPACT_ATOMS: atom_id res chain seq x y z
N MET A 1 -20.72 -36.02 -48.90
CA MET A 1 -19.55 -35.60 -48.10
C MET A 1 -20.02 -34.51 -47.14
N ALA A 2 -20.20 -34.84 -45.86
CA ALA A 2 -20.64 -33.88 -44.84
C ALA A 2 -19.42 -33.48 -43.99
N ALA A 3 -19.11 -32.19 -43.96
CA ALA A 3 -18.07 -31.62 -43.10
C ALA A 3 -18.62 -31.52 -41.68
N THR A 4 -17.95 -32.19 -40.74
CA THR A 4 -18.27 -32.10 -39.31
C THR A 4 -17.44 -30.97 -38.71
N THR A 5 -18.09 -29.86 -38.37
CA THR A 5 -17.45 -28.76 -37.63
C THR A 5 -17.52 -29.07 -36.14
N SER A 6 -16.40 -29.47 -35.55
CA SER A 6 -16.27 -29.64 -34.10
C SER A 6 -16.05 -28.27 -33.45
N HIS A 7 -17.07 -27.76 -32.75
CA HIS A 7 -16.91 -26.65 -31.81
C HIS A 7 -16.41 -27.21 -30.46
N THR A 8 -15.14 -26.94 -30.13
CA THR A 8 -14.60 -27.20 -28.80
C THR A 8 -15.19 -26.19 -27.82
N ILE A 9 -16.09 -26.63 -26.95
CA ILE A 9 -16.58 -25.85 -25.80
C ILE A 9 -15.48 -25.90 -24.73
N LEU A 10 -14.77 -24.80 -24.53
CA LEU A 10 -13.85 -24.66 -23.40
C LEU A 10 -14.65 -24.65 -22.08
N SER A 11 -14.11 -25.30 -21.05
CA SER A 11 -14.73 -25.34 -19.72
C SER A 11 -14.86 -23.94 -19.12
N ARG A 12 -15.88 -23.75 -18.28
CA ARG A 12 -16.16 -22.48 -17.58
C ARG A 12 -14.94 -21.98 -16.78
N ASP A 13 -14.13 -22.90 -16.25
CA ASP A 13 -12.89 -22.58 -15.53
C ASP A 13 -11.77 -22.03 -16.45
N ALA A 14 -11.71 -22.49 -17.70
CA ALA A 14 -10.76 -21.98 -18.69
C ALA A 14 -11.19 -20.59 -19.21
N GLN A 15 -12.49 -20.31 -19.28
CA GLN A 15 -13.00 -18.96 -19.59
C GLN A 15 -12.75 -17.96 -18.45
N ASP A 16 -12.85 -18.39 -17.19
CA ASP A 16 -12.60 -17.57 -16.01
C ASP A 16 -11.11 -17.18 -15.86
N ALA A 17 -10.19 -18.05 -16.27
CA ALA A 17 -8.76 -17.76 -16.31
C ALA A 17 -8.38 -16.72 -17.38
N THR A 18 -9.11 -16.68 -18.50
CA THR A 18 -8.87 -15.73 -19.60
C THR A 18 -9.50 -14.34 -19.40
N ASN A 19 -10.33 -14.15 -18.37
CA ASN A 19 -11.06 -12.89 -18.15
C ASN A 19 -10.73 -12.17 -16.83
N ARG A 20 -9.62 -12.53 -16.17
CA ARG A 20 -9.11 -11.71 -15.04
C ARG A 20 -8.48 -10.44 -15.58
N THR A 21 -9.27 -9.38 -15.66
CA THR A 21 -8.76 -8.03 -15.88
C THR A 21 -7.78 -7.68 -14.75
N VAL A 22 -6.49 -7.57 -15.06
CA VAL A 22 -5.48 -7.15 -14.10
C VAL A 22 -5.80 -5.72 -13.67
N SER A 23 -5.96 -5.51 -12.36
CA SER A 23 -6.26 -4.20 -11.79
C SER A 23 -5.17 -3.19 -12.15
N LYS A 24 -5.56 -2.05 -12.71
CA LYS A 24 -4.66 -0.91 -13.01
C LYS A 24 -4.47 0.04 -11.82
N LYS A 25 -4.90 -0.38 -10.61
CA LYS A 25 -4.62 0.33 -9.36
C LYS A 25 -3.22 0.01 -8.89
N ILE A 26 -2.43 1.06 -8.65
CA ILE A 26 -1.04 0.96 -8.23
C ILE A 26 -0.89 1.59 -6.84
N LEU A 27 -0.40 0.80 -5.89
CA LEU A 27 -0.06 1.24 -4.55
C LEU A 27 1.44 1.56 -4.50
N VAL A 28 1.79 2.82 -4.34
CA VAL A 28 3.18 3.26 -4.20
C VAL A 28 3.44 3.52 -2.73
N ALA A 29 4.22 2.66 -2.08
CA ALA A 29 4.69 2.92 -0.74
C ALA A 29 5.68 4.09 -0.79
N VAL A 30 5.50 5.09 0.07
CA VAL A 30 6.32 6.30 0.09
C VAL A 30 6.78 6.67 1.49
N ASP A 31 8.05 6.98 1.64
CA ASP A 31 8.60 7.67 2.81
C ASP A 31 9.36 8.93 2.37
N ASP A 32 10.00 9.61 3.33
CA ASP A 32 10.77 10.82 3.05
C ASP A 32 12.16 10.55 2.42
N SER A 33 12.41 9.35 1.89
CA SER A 33 13.70 9.02 1.27
C SER A 33 13.80 9.49 -0.19
N GLU A 34 15.03 9.63 -0.68
CA GLU A 34 15.28 9.91 -2.10
C GLU A 34 14.89 8.71 -3.00
N GLN A 35 15.04 7.49 -2.49
CA GLN A 35 14.67 6.26 -3.19
C GLN A 35 13.16 6.22 -3.42
N SER A 36 12.37 6.54 -2.40
CA SER A 36 10.92 6.75 -2.51
C SER A 36 10.59 7.82 -3.55
N ALA A 37 11.27 8.98 -3.50
CA ALA A 37 11.07 10.04 -4.49
C ALA A 37 11.40 9.61 -5.92
N ARG A 38 12.46 8.81 -6.12
CA ARG A 38 12.80 8.23 -7.43
C ARG A 38 11.76 7.22 -7.90
N ALA A 39 11.25 6.38 -6.99
CA ALA A 39 10.19 5.42 -7.31
C ALA A 39 8.92 6.13 -7.79
N VAL A 40 8.49 7.17 -7.06
CA VAL A 40 7.36 8.01 -7.45
C VAL A 40 7.59 8.67 -8.81
N HIS A 41 8.78 9.22 -9.04
CA HIS A 41 9.13 9.83 -10.34
C HIS A 41 9.08 8.80 -11.48
N TYR A 42 9.65 7.61 -11.28
CA TYR A 42 9.64 6.53 -12.26
C TYR A 42 8.21 6.11 -12.64
N VAL A 43 7.35 5.89 -11.64
CA VAL A 43 5.93 5.58 -11.83
C VAL A 43 5.24 6.67 -12.65
N GLY A 44 5.48 7.94 -12.31
CA GLY A 44 4.89 9.08 -13.02
C GLY A 44 5.30 9.13 -14.49
N VAL A 45 6.61 9.05 -14.77
CA VAL A 45 7.14 9.08 -16.15
C VAL A 45 6.61 7.92 -16.97
N LEU A 46 6.58 6.71 -16.39
CA LEU A 46 6.18 5.50 -17.10
C LEU A 46 4.68 5.49 -17.43
N LEU A 47 3.84 6.05 -16.55
CA LEU A 47 2.39 5.83 -16.59
C LEU A 47 1.56 7.07 -16.92
N ARG A 48 2.16 8.26 -17.07
CA ARG A 48 1.42 9.51 -17.35
C ARG A 48 0.48 9.44 -18.55
N ASP A 49 0.86 8.68 -19.59
CA ASP A 49 0.09 8.55 -20.84
C ASP A 49 -0.81 7.29 -20.86
N THR A 50 -0.82 6.51 -19.77
CA THR A 50 -1.61 5.28 -19.67
C THR A 50 -3.03 5.58 -19.17
N GLN A 51 -4.04 5.13 -19.92
CA GLN A 51 -5.44 5.28 -19.54
C GLN A 51 -5.84 4.30 -18.42
N ASP A 52 -6.75 4.76 -17.56
CA ASP A 52 -7.37 4.01 -16.45
C ASP A 52 -6.41 3.54 -15.35
N VAL A 53 -5.21 4.12 -15.28
CA VAL A 53 -4.31 3.91 -14.14
C VAL A 53 -4.71 4.84 -13.00
N ALA A 54 -4.89 4.26 -11.82
CA ALA A 54 -5.10 4.99 -10.58
C ALA A 54 -3.91 4.73 -9.65
N VAL A 55 -3.30 5.78 -9.13
CA VAL A 55 -2.16 5.70 -8.21
C VAL A 55 -2.63 6.04 -6.80
N THR A 56 -2.21 5.24 -5.82
CA THR A 56 -2.30 5.60 -4.41
C THR A 56 -0.90 5.79 -3.87
N LEU A 57 -0.61 6.99 -3.36
CA LEU A 57 0.59 7.24 -2.57
C LEU A 57 0.26 6.86 -1.13
N PHE A 58 0.99 5.88 -0.60
CA PHE A 58 0.68 5.25 0.67
C PHE A 58 1.87 5.36 1.63
N HIS A 59 1.63 6.01 2.77
CA HIS A 59 2.63 6.15 3.82
C HIS A 59 2.20 5.36 5.05
N VAL A 60 3.04 4.44 5.53
CA VAL A 60 2.81 3.80 6.83
C VAL A 60 3.35 4.73 7.91
N LEU A 61 2.49 5.14 8.83
CA LEU A 61 2.86 5.99 9.96
C LEU A 61 3.95 5.31 10.80
N LYS A 62 4.65 6.11 11.61
CA LYS A 62 5.50 5.53 12.65
C LYS A 62 4.70 4.55 13.52
N PRO A 63 5.31 3.50 14.09
CA PRO A 63 4.68 2.67 15.09
C PRO A 63 4.17 3.52 16.23
N MET A 64 2.95 3.23 16.62
CA MET A 64 2.33 3.81 17.80
C MET A 64 3.21 3.59 19.04
N PRO A 65 3.33 4.58 19.93
CA PRO A 65 4.01 4.44 21.21
C PRO A 65 3.49 3.22 21.99
N ARG A 66 4.38 2.52 22.71
CA ARG A 66 4.03 1.28 23.41
C ARG A 66 2.95 1.48 24.46
N GLU A 67 2.94 2.67 25.07
CA GLU A 67 1.99 3.09 26.08
C GLU A 67 0.55 3.16 25.55
N LEU A 68 0.38 3.24 24.24
CA LEU A 68 -0.91 3.28 23.56
C LEU A 68 -1.30 1.92 22.94
N LEU A 69 -0.49 0.87 23.10
CA LEU A 69 -0.80 -0.46 22.54
C LEU A 69 -1.67 -1.30 23.48
N GLU A 70 -1.47 -1.17 24.79
CA GLU A 70 -2.20 -1.93 25.79
C GLU A 70 -2.30 -1.14 27.10
N HIS A 71 -3.41 -1.30 27.82
CA HIS A 71 -3.48 -0.96 29.24
C HIS A 71 -3.18 -2.21 30.06
N GLY A 72 -2.76 -2.06 31.32
CA GLY A 72 -2.42 -3.17 32.22
C GLY A 72 -3.60 -4.10 32.61
N GLY A 73 -4.74 -4.00 31.93
CA GLY A 73 -5.95 -4.80 32.16
C GLY A 73 -6.69 -4.51 33.48
N SER A 74 -7.90 -5.06 33.60
CA SER A 74 -8.67 -5.18 34.84
C SER A 74 -9.43 -6.51 34.86
N GLU A 75 -9.52 -7.15 36.04
CA GLU A 75 -10.37 -8.34 36.23
C GLU A 75 -11.86 -7.96 36.30
N ASP A 76 -12.19 -6.68 36.53
CA ASP A 76 -13.56 -6.18 36.49
C ASP A 76 -13.97 -5.89 35.04
N PRO A 77 -15.01 -6.57 34.50
CA PRO A 77 -15.42 -6.42 33.11
C PRO A 77 -15.87 -4.99 32.73
N THR A 78 -16.45 -4.25 33.68
CA THR A 78 -16.89 -2.87 33.42
C THR A 78 -15.73 -1.89 33.40
N VAL A 79 -14.73 -2.11 34.25
CA VAL A 79 -13.49 -1.31 34.22
C VAL A 79 -12.69 -1.64 32.97
N GLU A 80 -12.58 -2.91 32.61
CA GLU A 80 -11.91 -3.37 31.39
C GLU A 80 -12.51 -2.73 30.12
N ASP A 81 -13.84 -2.73 29.99
CA ASP A 81 -14.51 -2.09 28.84
C ASP A 81 -14.28 -0.57 28.79
N GLN A 82 -14.26 0.11 29.94
CA GLN A 82 -13.96 1.54 30.01
C GLN A 82 -12.52 1.84 29.59
N LEU A 83 -11.55 1.06 30.07
CA LEU A 83 -10.15 1.18 29.70
C LEU A 83 -9.96 0.92 28.19
N GLY A 84 -10.61 -0.11 27.64
CA GLY A 84 -10.54 -0.41 26.21
C GLY A 84 -11.13 0.72 25.34
N ARG A 85 -12.25 1.31 25.75
CA ARG A 85 -12.84 2.48 25.04
C ARG A 85 -11.95 3.72 25.12
N GLN A 86 -11.36 3.99 26.28
CA GLN A 86 -10.44 5.09 26.46
C GLN A 86 -9.18 4.91 25.60
N LEU A 87 -8.60 3.71 25.61
CA LEU A 87 -7.43 3.38 24.80
C LEU A 87 -7.71 3.59 23.30
N ARG A 88 -8.83 3.07 22.77
CA ARG A 88 -9.20 3.29 21.37
C ARG A 88 -9.29 4.78 21.02
N LYS A 89 -9.86 5.60 21.91
CA LYS A 89 -9.96 7.04 21.71
C LYS A 89 -8.58 7.71 21.68
N GLU A 90 -7.66 7.28 22.55
CA GLU A 90 -6.27 7.79 22.57
C GLU A 90 -5.49 7.35 21.33
N GLN A 91 -5.66 6.09 20.90
CA GLN A 91 -5.11 5.55 19.67
C GLN A 91 -5.58 6.35 18.44
N GLU A 92 -6.89 6.58 18.31
CA GLU A 92 -7.48 7.38 17.22
C GLU A 92 -6.96 8.83 17.22
N ALA A 93 -6.85 9.44 18.41
CA ALA A 93 -6.30 10.78 18.56
C ALA A 93 -4.83 10.84 18.11
N TRP A 94 -4.04 9.85 18.51
CA TRP A 94 -2.63 9.73 18.13
C TRP A 94 -2.47 9.54 16.62
N VAL A 95 -3.26 8.67 15.99
CA VAL A 95 -3.23 8.45 14.53
C VAL A 95 -3.53 9.75 13.78
N LYS A 96 -4.51 10.52 14.25
CA LYS A 96 -4.86 11.80 13.62
C LYS A 96 -3.75 12.84 13.78
N GLU A 97 -3.15 12.91 14.96
CA GLU A 97 -2.04 13.83 15.24
C GLU A 97 -0.79 13.47 14.43
N GLU A 98 -0.34 12.21 14.50
CA GLU A 98 0.83 11.73 13.75
C GLU A 98 0.58 11.82 12.24
N GLY A 99 -0.63 11.50 11.78
CA GLY A 99 -1.02 11.69 10.39
C GLY A 99 -0.91 13.15 9.93
N THR A 100 -1.20 14.12 10.79
CA THR A 100 -1.00 15.54 10.50
C THR A 100 0.50 15.89 10.39
N ILE A 101 1.31 15.33 11.29
CA ILE A 101 2.76 15.52 11.33
C ILE A 101 3.44 14.95 10.07
N GLU A 102 3.01 13.76 9.62
CA GLU A 102 3.62 13.04 8.49
C GLU A 102 2.96 13.34 7.13
N TYR A 103 1.84 14.07 7.09
CA TYR A 103 1.18 14.51 5.84
C TYR A 103 2.09 15.19 4.82
N PRO A 104 3.09 16.01 5.21
CA PRO A 104 4.04 16.58 4.27
C PRO A 104 4.79 15.55 3.40
N ILE A 105 4.95 14.31 3.86
CA ILE A 105 5.60 13.23 3.08
C ILE A 105 4.74 12.87 1.86
N LEU A 106 3.43 12.68 2.06
CA LEU A 106 2.48 12.40 0.99
C LEU A 106 2.36 13.59 0.03
N LEU A 107 2.36 14.82 0.54
CA LEU A 107 2.33 16.03 -0.29
C LEU A 107 3.57 16.16 -1.17
N LYS A 108 4.77 15.91 -0.61
CA LYS A 108 6.03 15.91 -1.36
C LYS A 108 6.04 14.85 -2.46
N ALA A 109 5.53 13.65 -2.16
CA ALA A 109 5.36 12.59 -3.15
C ALA A 109 4.36 12.99 -4.26
N LEU A 110 3.20 13.57 -3.91
CA LEU A 110 2.21 14.06 -4.86
C LEU A 110 2.79 15.12 -5.80
N GLN A 111 3.53 16.09 -5.23
CA GLN A 111 4.22 17.12 -6.02
C GLN A 111 5.27 16.51 -6.95
N GLY A 112 6.05 15.54 -6.46
CA GLY A 112 7.04 14.81 -7.26
C GLY A 112 6.39 14.07 -8.43
N LEU A 113 5.26 13.40 -8.18
CA LEU A 113 4.47 12.72 -9.21
C LEU A 113 3.91 13.70 -10.23
N GLY A 114 3.29 14.80 -9.78
CA GLY A 114 2.72 15.83 -10.65
C GLY A 114 3.74 16.47 -11.59
N LYS A 115 5.00 16.65 -11.15
CA LYS A 115 6.09 17.17 -11.99
C LYS A 115 6.42 16.30 -13.21
N THR A 116 5.99 15.03 -13.22
CA THR A 116 6.20 14.12 -14.36
C THR A 116 5.17 14.30 -15.49
N GLY A 117 4.09 15.04 -15.21
CA GLY A 117 2.91 15.14 -16.07
C GLY A 117 1.82 14.10 -15.77
N PHE A 118 1.97 13.29 -14.71
CA PHE A 118 0.93 12.35 -14.30
C PHE A 118 -0.33 13.10 -13.81
N PRO A 119 -1.54 12.72 -14.25
CA PRO A 119 -2.80 13.38 -13.87
C PRO A 119 -3.10 13.22 -12.38
N ILE A 120 -2.98 14.32 -11.62
CA ILE A 120 -3.12 14.33 -10.15
C ILE A 120 -4.52 13.92 -9.67
N GLU A 121 -5.55 14.10 -10.51
CA GLU A 121 -6.93 13.66 -10.24
C GLU A 121 -7.07 12.13 -10.17
N ARG A 122 -6.06 11.39 -10.68
CA ARG A 122 -5.98 9.93 -10.57
C ARG A 122 -5.13 9.47 -9.38
N VAL A 123 -4.76 10.40 -8.49
CA VAL A 123 -3.92 10.13 -7.33
C VAL A 123 -4.73 10.21 -6.05
N THR A 124 -4.65 9.16 -5.24
CA THR A 124 -5.18 9.16 -3.86
C THR A 124 -4.03 9.17 -2.87
N LEU A 125 -4.18 9.91 -1.76
CA LEU A 125 -3.22 9.92 -0.66
C LEU A 125 -3.81 9.11 0.50
N LYS A 126 -3.03 8.21 1.10
CA LYS A 126 -3.47 7.38 2.23
C LYS A 126 -2.37 7.14 3.24
N PHE A 127 -2.80 6.96 4.49
CA PHE A 127 -1.95 6.44 5.56
C PHE A 127 -2.36 5.02 5.94
N GLY A 128 -1.41 4.26 6.49
CA GLY A 128 -1.68 3.02 7.22
C GLY A 128 -0.94 3.01 8.55
N HIS A 129 -1.45 2.29 9.56
CA HIS A 129 -0.85 2.26 10.90
C HIS A 129 -1.19 1.01 11.74
N GLU A 130 -1.79 -0.02 11.13
CA GLU A 130 -2.43 -1.11 11.90
C GLU A 130 -1.45 -2.19 12.36
N ARG A 131 -0.45 -2.53 11.55
CA ARG A 131 0.52 -3.60 11.82
C ARG A 131 1.95 -3.14 11.55
N ASP A 132 2.90 -4.07 11.46
CA ASP A 132 4.20 -3.73 10.90
C ASP A 132 4.04 -3.21 9.46
N ILE A 133 5.11 -2.58 8.98
CA ILE A 133 5.09 -1.83 7.71
C ILE A 133 4.73 -2.73 6.53
N ALA A 134 5.33 -3.92 6.43
CA ALA A 134 5.16 -4.79 5.27
C ALA A 134 3.71 -5.30 5.23
N ASP A 135 3.21 -5.76 6.38
CA ASP A 135 1.85 -6.21 6.56
C ASP A 135 0.82 -5.13 6.25
N THR A 136 1.08 -3.90 6.71
CA THR A 136 0.18 -2.76 6.46
C THR A 136 0.10 -2.43 4.97
N ILE A 137 1.22 -2.51 4.24
CA ILE A 137 1.25 -2.34 2.77
C ILE A 137 0.48 -3.47 2.07
N LEU A 138 0.71 -4.71 2.48
CA LEU A 138 0.06 -5.89 1.89
C LEU A 138 -1.46 -5.86 2.10
N ASP A 139 -1.90 -5.44 3.27
CA ASP A 139 -3.33 -5.34 3.59
C ASP A 139 -4.02 -4.24 2.81
N GLU A 140 -3.44 -3.05 2.71
CA GLU A 140 -3.97 -1.98 1.85
C GLU A 140 -4.04 -2.47 0.40
N ALA A 141 -2.99 -3.16 -0.09
CA ALA A 141 -2.96 -3.70 -1.44
C ALA A 141 -4.09 -4.70 -1.70
N ARG A 142 -4.32 -5.63 -0.76
CA ARG A 142 -5.35 -6.67 -0.87
C ARG A 142 -6.76 -6.09 -0.74
N THR A 143 -7.01 -5.31 0.31
CA THR A 143 -8.33 -4.72 0.60
C THR A 143 -8.74 -3.70 -0.44
N GLY A 144 -7.80 -2.90 -0.96
CA GLY A 144 -8.06 -1.91 -1.99
C GLY A 144 -8.12 -2.45 -3.43
N GLY A 145 -7.80 -3.74 -3.61
CA GLY A 145 -7.81 -4.41 -4.91
C GLY A 145 -6.72 -3.90 -5.86
N TYR A 146 -5.54 -3.64 -5.33
CA TYR A 146 -4.39 -3.16 -6.10
C TYR A 146 -3.77 -4.31 -6.91
N GLY A 147 -3.50 -4.05 -8.19
CA GLY A 147 -2.83 -5.02 -9.06
C GLY A 147 -1.31 -4.93 -9.00
N THR A 148 -0.80 -3.80 -8.53
CA THR A 148 0.64 -3.54 -8.41
C THR A 148 0.97 -2.85 -7.09
N ILE A 149 2.02 -3.33 -6.42
CA ILE A 149 2.71 -2.64 -5.32
C ILE A 149 4.05 -2.13 -5.84
N VAL A 150 4.37 -0.86 -5.56
CA VAL A 150 5.67 -0.27 -5.84
C VAL A 150 6.37 0.02 -4.52
N VAL A 151 7.56 -0.53 -4.37
CA VAL A 151 8.46 -0.32 -3.24
C VAL A 151 9.83 0.08 -3.75
N SER A 152 10.61 0.79 -2.94
CA SER A 152 12.00 1.08 -3.26
C SER A 152 12.95 0.07 -2.61
N ARG A 153 14.18 -0.05 -3.10
CA ARG A 153 15.25 -0.85 -2.48
C ARG A 153 16.18 0.10 -1.73
N HIS A 154 16.37 -0.12 -0.42
CA HIS A 154 17.46 0.53 0.31
C HIS A 154 18.71 -0.35 0.38
N GLY A 155 19.87 0.30 0.48
CA GLY A 155 21.11 -0.34 0.92
C GLY A 155 21.18 -0.39 2.45
N THR A 156 22.12 -1.15 2.99
CA THR A 156 22.34 -1.34 4.45
C THR A 156 22.77 -0.08 5.20
N SER A 157 23.07 1.02 4.50
CA SER A 157 23.55 2.28 5.08
C SER A 157 22.57 3.42 4.81
N GLY A 158 21.91 3.90 5.86
CA GLY A 158 21.14 5.14 5.85
C GLY A 158 19.66 4.90 6.09
N ALA A 159 19.23 5.22 7.30
CA ALA A 159 17.85 5.15 7.74
C ALA A 159 16.88 5.83 6.76
N LYS A 160 15.80 5.14 6.39
CA LYS A 160 14.41 5.63 6.34
C LYS A 160 13.45 4.43 6.23
N ARG A 161 12.28 4.60 6.87
CA ARG A 161 11.55 3.56 7.60
C ARG A 161 10.95 2.44 6.74
N LEU A 162 10.60 2.70 5.48
CA LEU A 162 9.71 1.79 4.74
C LEU A 162 10.43 0.73 3.89
N PHE A 163 11.75 0.77 3.71
CA PHE A 163 12.39 -0.10 2.72
C PHE A 163 13.74 -0.71 3.13
N GLY A 164 13.91 -1.04 4.41
CA GLY A 164 14.97 -1.97 4.81
C GLY A 164 14.79 -3.32 4.10
N ASN A 165 15.89 -4.06 3.85
CA ASN A 165 15.84 -5.35 3.14
C ASN A 165 14.70 -6.27 3.61
N GLY A 166 14.44 -6.33 4.94
CA GLY A 166 13.39 -7.17 5.50
C GLY A 166 11.96 -6.79 5.08
N ILE A 167 11.64 -5.51 4.87
CA ILE A 167 10.29 -5.07 4.45
C ILE A 167 10.04 -5.46 2.99
N THR A 168 10.99 -5.12 2.11
CA THR A 168 10.88 -5.44 0.68
C THR A 168 10.85 -6.95 0.45
N GLU A 169 11.69 -7.73 1.15
CA GLU A 169 11.67 -9.20 1.08
C GLU A 169 10.35 -9.78 1.60
N HIS A 170 9.80 -9.23 2.68
CA HIS A 170 8.50 -9.65 3.19
C HIS A 170 7.38 -9.38 2.18
N VAL A 171 7.31 -8.18 1.60
CA VAL A 171 6.32 -7.85 0.55
C VAL A 171 6.46 -8.77 -0.65
N LEU A 172 7.68 -9.01 -1.13
CA LEU A 172 7.94 -9.91 -2.27
C LEU A 172 7.47 -11.34 -2.01
N ARG A 173 7.65 -11.84 -0.79
CA ARG A 173 7.26 -13.20 -0.41
C ARG A 173 5.74 -13.37 -0.29
N GLU A 174 5.04 -12.36 0.22
CA GLU A 174 3.62 -12.48 0.62
C GLU A 174 2.62 -11.85 -0.38
N ALA A 175 3.09 -11.12 -1.40
CA ALA A 175 2.25 -10.45 -2.42
C ALA A 175 1.67 -11.41 -3.47
N SER A 176 0.93 -12.44 -3.04
CA SER A 176 0.29 -13.40 -3.95
C SER A 176 -0.74 -12.73 -4.87
N GLY A 177 -0.58 -12.91 -6.18
CA GLY A 177 -1.51 -12.38 -7.19
C GLY A 177 -1.39 -10.88 -7.46
N ILE A 178 -0.38 -10.21 -6.90
CA ILE A 178 -0.11 -8.77 -7.07
C ILE A 178 1.28 -8.60 -7.65
N ALA A 179 1.43 -7.80 -8.70
CA ALA A 179 2.74 -7.48 -9.24
C ALA A 179 3.53 -6.60 -8.25
N VAL A 180 4.81 -6.90 -8.02
CA VAL A 180 5.67 -6.07 -7.16
C VAL A 180 6.78 -5.44 -8.00
N TRP A 181 6.84 -4.12 -7.99
CA TRP A 181 7.91 -3.35 -8.60
C TRP A 181 8.87 -2.89 -7.53
N VAL A 182 10.13 -3.35 -7.62
CA VAL A 182 11.21 -2.95 -6.73
C VAL A 182 12.14 -2.02 -7.50
N LEU A 183 12.23 -0.76 -7.06
CA LEU A 183 13.02 0.28 -7.73
C LEU A 183 14.24 0.67 -6.89
N GLY A 184 15.43 0.74 -7.51
CA GLY A 184 16.72 1.07 -6.86
C GLY A 184 17.37 2.31 -7.46
#